data_AF-A0A8T1TZH5-F1
#
_entry.id   AF-A0A8T1TZH5-F1
#
_cell.length_a   1.000
_cell.length_b   1.000
_cell.length_c   1.000
_cell.angle_alpha   90.00
_cell.angle_beta   90.00
_cell.angle_gamma   90.00
#
_symmetry.space_group_name_H-M   'P 1'
#
loop_
_entity.id
_entity.type
_entity.pdbx_description
1 polymer ?
#
loop_
_entity_poly.entity_id
_entity_poly.type
_entity_poly.pdbx_seq_one_letter_code
_entity_poly.pdbx_strand_id
1 'polypeptide(L)'
;MFSDVSMHSPNSCPLKVHESAPTSTTQIVHRIVFPRLQAKLPHVNLQKQTHEMTREKEDTLKQNCYQNAHSSIQNALLRWILIAYGNNPIVSFPVAYKIAEEAAEDVKNAIHAANTNTELHERLELAFTQLEYRGDACIKFREYVERCWEKYEATPGDYKTPYVALIQSSGFGKSRLLRELSLMTS
;
A
#
# COMPACT_ATOMS: atom_id res chain seq x y z
N MET A 1 -38.23 3.18 55.56
CA MET A 1 -37.61 4.36 56.21
C MET A 1 -36.13 4.05 56.35
N PHE A 2 -35.26 5.05 56.13
CA PHE A 2 -33.82 4.99 55.84
C PHE A 2 -33.46 4.71 54.37
N SER A 3 -32.64 5.48 53.66
CA SER A 3 -32.28 6.90 53.61
C SER A 3 -31.43 7.04 52.34
N ASP A 4 -31.64 8.11 51.59
CA ASP A 4 -30.82 8.54 50.45
C ASP A 4 -29.34 8.68 50.82
N VAL A 5 -28.46 8.16 49.94
CA VAL A 5 -27.12 8.72 49.76
C VAL A 5 -26.86 8.86 48.25
N SER A 6 -27.06 10.08 47.79
CA SER A 6 -26.51 10.62 46.56
C SER A 6 -24.99 10.58 46.60
N MET A 7 -24.37 9.96 45.59
CA MET A 7 -22.98 10.19 45.24
C MET A 7 -22.94 10.68 43.79
N HIS A 8 -22.93 12.01 43.64
CA HIS A 8 -22.34 12.66 42.48
C HIS A 8 -20.85 12.36 42.45
N SER A 9 -20.37 11.77 41.36
CA SER A 9 -18.96 11.86 40.98
C SER A 9 -18.88 12.51 39.61
N PRO A 10 -18.24 13.71 39.50
CA PRO A 10 -18.03 14.41 38.25
C PRO A 10 -16.77 13.89 37.56
N ASN A 11 -16.76 14.00 36.24
CA ASN A 11 -15.63 13.91 35.30
C ASN A 11 -15.84 12.86 34.21
N SER A 12 -16.77 13.23 33.33
CA SER A 12 -16.69 13.00 31.89
C SER A 12 -15.27 13.29 31.37
N CYS A 13 -14.49 12.24 31.17
CA CYS A 13 -13.33 12.28 30.29
C CYS A 13 -13.84 11.91 28.89
N PRO A 14 -13.84 12.82 27.90
CA PRO A 14 -14.17 12.43 26.55
C PRO A 14 -13.07 11.47 26.11
N LEU A 15 -13.45 10.21 25.90
CA LEU A 15 -12.65 9.24 25.15
C LEU A 15 -12.19 9.96 23.88
N LYS A 16 -10.91 10.31 23.82
CA LYS A 16 -10.26 10.68 22.57
C LYS A 16 -10.57 9.53 21.62
N VAL A 17 -11.44 9.79 20.66
CA VAL A 17 -11.67 8.90 19.53
C VAL A 17 -10.30 8.67 18.94
N HIS A 18 -9.72 7.51 19.20
CA HIS A 18 -8.56 7.03 18.48
C HIS A 18 -9.03 6.90 17.04
N GLU A 19 -8.83 7.95 16.25
CA GLU A 19 -9.03 7.93 14.81
C GLU A 19 -8.19 6.76 14.33
N SER A 20 -8.85 5.66 13.95
CA SER A 20 -8.20 4.46 13.42
C SER A 20 -7.23 4.89 12.33
N ALA A 21 -5.99 4.40 12.38
CA ALA A 21 -4.98 4.71 11.38
C ALA A 21 -5.61 4.53 9.97
N PRO A 22 -5.44 5.50 9.06
CA PRO A 22 -6.09 5.46 7.76
C PRO A 22 -5.68 4.18 7.03
N THR A 23 -6.68 3.36 6.68
CA THR A 23 -6.47 1.98 6.22
C THR A 23 -6.25 1.91 4.71
N SER A 24 -6.57 2.98 3.96
CA SER A 24 -6.38 3.06 2.52
C SER A 24 -5.57 4.29 2.09
N THR A 25 -4.85 4.20 0.97
CA THR A 25 -4.10 5.33 0.40
C THR A 25 -5.01 6.51 0.08
N THR A 26 -6.24 6.26 -0.37
CA THR A 26 -7.25 7.33 -0.56
C THR A 26 -7.52 8.08 0.75
N GLN A 27 -7.68 7.38 1.88
CA GLN A 27 -7.91 8.02 3.18
C GLN A 27 -6.69 8.83 3.63
N ILE A 28 -5.48 8.31 3.40
CA ILE A 28 -4.22 9.04 3.70
C ILE A 28 -4.17 10.34 2.89
N VAL A 29 -4.33 10.25 1.57
CA VAL A 29 -4.31 11.42 0.68
C VAL A 29 -5.39 12.42 1.07
N HIS A 30 -6.63 11.96 1.26
CA HIS A 30 -7.73 12.83 1.64
C HIS A 30 -7.47 13.53 3.00
N ARG A 31 -6.96 12.80 4.00
CA ARG A 31 -6.67 13.37 5.34
C ARG A 31 -5.65 14.49 5.28
N ILE A 32 -4.67 14.40 4.39
CA ILE A 32 -3.60 15.39 4.24
C ILE A 32 -4.03 16.55 3.34
N VAL A 33 -4.69 16.26 2.23
CA VAL A 33 -5.02 17.24 1.18
C VAL A 33 -6.25 18.09 1.55
N PHE A 34 -7.30 17.49 2.14
CA PHE A 34 -8.55 18.19 2.40
C PHE A 34 -8.41 19.39 3.35
N PRO A 35 -7.71 19.30 4.51
CA PRO A 35 -7.52 20.45 5.40
C PRO A 35 -6.77 21.60 4.72
N ARG A 36 -5.79 21.27 3.86
CA ARG A 36 -5.00 22.26 3.12
C ARG A 36 -5.86 22.99 2.08
N LEU A 37 -6.72 22.26 1.37
CA LEU A 37 -7.72 22.85 0.47
C LEU A 37 -8.68 23.78 1.21
N GLN A 38 -9.23 23.34 2.35
CA GLN A 38 -10.16 24.14 3.16
C GLN A 38 -9.50 25.40 3.72
N ALA A 39 -8.24 25.33 4.16
CA ALA A 39 -7.49 26.48 4.63
C ALA A 39 -7.24 27.54 3.53
N LYS A 40 -7.04 27.10 2.27
CA LYS A 40 -6.92 28.02 1.12
C LYS A 40 -8.25 28.59 0.66
N LEU A 41 -9.35 27.88 0.92
CA LEU A 41 -10.69 28.21 0.44
C LEU A 41 -11.70 28.28 1.61
N PRO A 42 -11.49 29.17 2.60
CA PRO A 42 -12.27 29.18 3.85
C PRO A 42 -13.76 29.51 3.65
N HIS A 43 -14.10 30.18 2.55
CA HIS A 43 -15.48 30.55 2.21
C HIS A 43 -16.19 29.52 1.33
N VAL A 44 -15.52 28.40 0.99
CA VAL A 44 -16.06 27.38 0.10
C VAL A 44 -16.45 26.16 0.93
N ASN A 45 -17.73 25.79 0.84
CA ASN A 45 -18.18 24.52 1.40
C ASN A 45 -17.75 23.38 0.47
N LEU A 46 -16.48 22.96 0.60
CA LEU A 46 -15.95 21.79 -0.09
C LEU A 46 -16.66 20.56 0.48
N GLN A 47 -17.58 19.97 -0.28
CA GLN A 47 -18.10 18.67 0.06
C GLN A 47 -16.94 17.67 0.08
N LYS A 48 -16.92 16.84 1.12
CA LYS A 48 -15.98 15.74 1.31
C LYS A 48 -16.30 14.66 0.26
N GLN A 49 -16.01 14.93 -1.02
CA GLN A 49 -16.20 13.96 -2.08
C GLN A 49 -15.06 12.95 -1.96
N THR A 50 -15.37 11.80 -1.37
CA THR A 50 -14.48 10.65 -1.32
C THR A 50 -14.39 10.02 -2.70
N HIS A 51 -13.67 10.68 -3.62
CA HIS A 51 -13.30 10.02 -4.86
C HIS A 51 -12.23 8.98 -4.54
N GLU A 52 -12.64 7.71 -4.51
CA GLU A 52 -11.71 6.59 -4.32
C GLU A 52 -10.72 6.52 -5.49
N MET A 53 -9.43 6.43 -5.16
CA MET A 53 -8.42 6.13 -6.16
C MET A 53 -8.67 4.74 -6.72
N THR A 54 -8.52 4.60 -8.04
CA THR A 54 -8.43 3.28 -8.66
C THR A 54 -7.18 2.56 -8.17
N ARG A 55 -7.23 1.22 -8.12
CA ARG A 55 -6.12 0.37 -7.69
C ARG A 55 -4.81 0.69 -8.43
N GLU A 56 -4.88 0.89 -9.74
CA GLU A 56 -3.73 1.26 -10.58
C GLU A 56 -3.09 2.60 -10.15
N LYS A 57 -3.91 3.62 -9.85
CA LYS A 57 -3.43 4.93 -9.38
C LYS A 57 -2.83 4.84 -7.99
N GLU A 58 -3.41 4.01 -7.12
CA GLU A 58 -2.89 3.72 -5.79
C GLU A 58 -1.53 3.03 -5.85
N ASP A 59 -1.39 1.99 -6.67
CA ASP A 59 -0.13 1.27 -6.85
C ASP A 59 0.95 2.19 -7.45
N THR A 60 0.59 3.03 -8.43
CA THR A 60 1.49 4.03 -9.01
C THR A 60 1.96 5.07 -7.99
N LEU A 61 1.05 5.59 -7.15
CA LEU A 61 1.40 6.56 -6.12
C LEU A 61 2.34 5.92 -5.07
N LYS A 62 2.01 4.71 -4.60
CA LYS A 62 2.88 3.96 -3.67
C LYS A 62 4.27 3.75 -4.26
N GLN A 63 4.36 3.32 -5.52
CA GLN A 63 5.64 3.11 -6.20
C GLN A 63 6.47 4.41 -6.27
N ASN A 64 5.84 5.53 -6.61
CA ASN A 64 6.51 6.84 -6.64
C ASN A 64 7.01 7.26 -5.24
N CYS A 65 6.25 6.96 -4.18
CA CYS A 65 6.68 7.19 -2.79
C CYS A 65 7.90 6.33 -2.41
N TYR A 66 7.96 5.08 -2.86
CA TYR A 66 9.14 4.21 -2.64
C TYR A 66 10.37 4.67 -3.41
N GLN A 67 10.20 5.15 -4.64
CA GLN A 67 11.31 5.63 -5.48
C GLN A 67 11.78 7.05 -5.14
N ASN A 68 11.21 7.68 -4.11
CA ASN A 68 11.49 9.08 -3.73
C ASN A 68 11.31 10.08 -4.89
N ALA A 69 10.39 9.79 -5.83
CA ALA A 69 10.16 10.61 -7.00
C ALA A 69 9.21 11.78 -6.68
N HIS A 70 9.71 12.82 -5.99
CA HIS A 70 8.89 13.93 -5.48
C HIS A 70 8.00 14.59 -6.55
N SER A 71 8.55 14.88 -7.73
CA SER A 71 7.79 15.45 -8.86
C SER A 71 6.69 14.52 -9.36
N SER A 72 6.90 13.20 -9.32
CA SER A 72 5.88 12.20 -9.69
C SER A 72 4.76 12.11 -8.65
N ILE A 73 5.09 12.22 -7.35
CA ILE A 73 4.11 12.25 -6.25
C ILE A 73 3.24 13.50 -6.39
N GLN A 74 3.86 14.67 -6.56
CA GLN A 74 3.14 15.93 -6.77
C GLN A 74 2.20 15.85 -7.99
N ASN A 75 2.68 15.34 -9.14
CA ASN A 75 1.85 15.21 -10.33
C ASN A 75 0.66 14.25 -10.13
N ALA A 76 0.86 13.16 -9.39
CA ALA A 76 -0.21 12.24 -9.04
C ALA A 76 -1.27 12.90 -8.13
N LEU A 77 -0.83 13.66 -7.12
CA LEU A 77 -1.72 14.42 -6.24
C LEU A 77 -2.48 15.51 -6.97
N LEU A 78 -1.83 16.26 -7.86
CA LEU A 78 -2.47 17.27 -8.70
C LEU A 78 -3.62 16.67 -9.51
N ARG A 79 -3.36 15.55 -10.21
CA ARG A 79 -4.40 14.85 -10.97
C ARG A 79 -5.54 14.38 -10.08
N TRP A 80 -5.22 13.85 -8.90
CA TRP A 80 -6.25 13.41 -7.95
C TRP A 80 -7.11 14.58 -7.47
N ILE A 81 -6.52 15.71 -7.09
CA ILE A 81 -7.24 16.91 -6.66
C ILE A 81 -8.16 17.42 -7.76
N LEU A 82 -7.68 17.51 -9.00
CA LEU A 82 -8.49 17.96 -10.13
C LEU A 82 -9.63 17.01 -10.44
N ILE A 83 -9.47 15.70 -10.23
CA ILE A 83 -10.58 14.74 -10.41
C ILE A 83 -11.57 14.83 -9.25
N ALA A 84 -11.09 14.88 -8.02
CA ALA A 84 -11.93 14.88 -6.82
C ALA A 84 -12.68 16.20 -6.61
N TYR A 85 -12.11 17.33 -7.06
CA TYR A 85 -12.64 18.67 -6.79
C TYR A 85 -12.78 19.56 -8.04
N GLY A 86 -12.38 19.11 -9.23
CA GLY A 86 -12.39 19.96 -10.44
C GLY A 86 -13.76 20.37 -10.95
N ASN A 87 -14.83 19.72 -10.47
CA ASN A 87 -16.21 20.18 -10.68
C ASN A 87 -16.53 21.45 -9.88
N ASN A 88 -15.69 21.81 -8.89
CA ASN A 88 -15.80 23.05 -8.16
C ASN A 88 -14.97 24.13 -8.88
N PRO A 89 -15.60 25.18 -9.44
CA PRO A 89 -14.91 26.20 -10.25
C PRO A 89 -13.83 26.97 -9.47
N ILE A 90 -13.79 26.82 -8.14
CA ILE A 90 -12.85 27.49 -7.25
C ILE A 90 -11.55 26.70 -7.09
N VAL A 91 -11.58 25.37 -7.27
CA VAL A 91 -10.38 24.52 -7.25
C VAL A 91 -9.71 24.57 -8.63
N SER A 92 -9.13 25.73 -8.92
CA SER A 92 -8.38 25.98 -10.15
C SER A 92 -7.04 25.25 -10.16
N PHE A 93 -6.45 25.09 -11.36
CA PHE A 93 -5.14 24.47 -11.54
C PHE A 93 -4.04 25.05 -10.63
N PRO A 94 -3.88 26.39 -10.49
CA PRO A 94 -2.87 26.96 -9.58
C PRO A 94 -3.06 26.56 -8.12
N VAL A 95 -4.31 26.47 -7.65
CA VAL A 95 -4.62 26.06 -6.28
C VAL A 95 -4.28 24.58 -6.10
N ALA A 96 -4.73 23.73 -7.02
CA ALA A 96 -4.45 22.30 -6.97
C ALA A 96 -2.94 21.98 -7.04
N TYR A 97 -2.20 22.71 -7.89
CA TYR A 97 -0.75 22.54 -8.05
C TYR A 97 -0.01 22.84 -6.75
N LYS A 98 -0.33 23.99 -6.12
CA LYS A 98 0.31 24.40 -4.87
C LYS A 98 0.00 23.45 -3.72
N ILE A 99 -1.25 22.98 -3.61
CA ILE A 99 -1.62 22.01 -2.58
C ILE A 99 -0.89 20.68 -2.80
N ALA A 100 -0.80 20.21 -4.04
CA ALA A 100 -0.08 18.99 -4.38
C ALA A 100 1.42 19.10 -4.03
N GLU A 101 2.04 20.25 -4.30
CA GLU A 101 3.44 20.53 -3.95
C GLU A 101 3.64 20.48 -2.43
N GLU A 102 2.83 21.22 -1.67
CA GLU A 102 2.98 21.30 -0.22
C GLU A 102 2.62 19.98 0.50
N ALA A 103 1.79 19.11 -0.11
CA ALA A 103 1.33 17.85 0.47
C ALA A 103 2.18 16.63 0.06
N ALA A 104 3.02 16.72 -0.97
CA ALA A 104 3.74 15.58 -1.53
C ALA A 104 4.60 14.84 -0.49
N GLU A 105 5.36 15.60 0.31
CA GLU A 105 6.25 15.03 1.33
C GLU A 105 5.47 14.37 2.48
N ASP A 106 4.39 15.00 2.94
CA ASP A 106 3.54 14.45 4.01
C ASP A 106 2.82 13.17 3.56
N VAL A 107 2.31 13.14 2.32
CA VAL A 107 1.69 11.95 1.74
C VAL A 107 2.70 10.81 1.64
N LYS A 108 3.92 11.10 1.17
CA LYS A 108 5.00 10.13 1.10
C LYS A 108 5.29 9.54 2.48
N ASN A 109 5.48 10.39 3.49
CA ASN A 109 5.80 9.97 4.85
C ASN A 109 4.66 9.15 5.48
N ALA A 110 3.41 9.55 5.27
CA ALA A 110 2.25 8.82 5.77
C ALA A 110 2.05 7.46 5.07
N ILE A 111 2.31 7.37 3.76
CA ILE A 111 2.28 6.09 3.03
C ILE A 111 3.40 5.17 3.51
N HIS A 112 4.61 5.69 3.73
CA HIS A 112 5.70 4.91 4.32
C HIS A 112 5.34 4.42 5.72
N ALA A 113 4.85 5.31 6.60
CA ALA A 113 4.45 4.95 7.96
C ALA A 113 3.31 3.91 8.00
N ALA A 114 2.38 3.96 7.05
CA ALA A 114 1.31 2.96 6.92
C ALA A 114 1.82 1.61 6.39
N ASN A 115 2.90 1.60 5.61
CA ASN A 115 3.48 0.39 5.02
C ASN A 115 4.63 -0.19 5.85
N THR A 116 5.21 0.55 6.79
CA THR A 116 6.11 0.04 7.82
C THR A 116 5.30 -0.75 8.85
N ASN A 117 4.75 -1.89 8.43
CA ASN A 117 4.36 -2.93 9.36
C ASN A 117 5.65 -3.64 9.76
N THR A 118 6.38 -3.03 10.69
CA THR A 118 7.67 -3.53 11.21
C THR A 118 7.53 -4.96 11.69
N GLU A 119 6.41 -5.30 12.33
CA GLU A 119 6.11 -6.67 12.78
C GLU A 119 6.01 -7.64 11.60
N LEU A 120 5.33 -7.28 10.50
CA LEU A 120 5.27 -8.12 9.31
C LEU A 120 6.65 -8.27 8.65
N HIS A 121 7.44 -7.20 8.61
CA HIS A 121 8.80 -7.25 8.05
C HIS A 121 9.69 -8.18 8.87
N GLU A 122 9.71 -8.03 10.19
CA GLU A 122 10.44 -8.90 11.12
C GLU A 122 9.97 -10.36 11.01
N ARG A 123 8.66 -10.60 10.92
CA ARG A 123 8.11 -11.96 10.75
C ARG A 123 8.48 -12.57 9.42
N LEU A 124 8.51 -11.79 8.34
CA LEU A 124 8.96 -12.27 7.04
C LEU A 124 10.45 -12.56 7.08
N GLU A 125 11.27 -11.64 7.58
CA GLU A 125 12.72 -11.81 7.72
C GLU A 125 13.05 -13.08 8.52
N LEU A 126 12.39 -13.29 9.67
CA LEU A 126 12.52 -14.52 10.46
C LEU A 126 12.08 -15.76 9.68
N ALA A 127 10.96 -15.69 8.96
CA ALA A 127 10.48 -16.81 8.13
C ALA A 127 11.41 -17.15 6.97
N PHE A 128 12.13 -16.17 6.40
CA PHE A 128 13.10 -16.41 5.34
C PHE A 128 14.47 -16.83 5.88
N THR A 129 14.95 -16.23 6.96
CA THR A 129 16.35 -16.38 7.38
C THR A 129 16.57 -17.41 8.48
N GLN A 130 15.60 -17.61 9.37
CA GLN A 130 15.78 -18.42 10.57
C GLN A 130 14.99 -19.72 10.55
N LEU A 131 13.86 -19.76 9.82
CA LEU A 131 13.06 -20.98 9.71
C LEU A 131 13.58 -21.87 8.59
N GLU A 132 13.56 -23.18 8.83
CA GLU A 132 13.78 -24.19 7.80
C GLU A 132 12.55 -24.25 6.87
N TYR A 133 12.78 -24.35 5.56
CA TYR A 133 11.70 -24.51 4.60
C TYR A 133 11.16 -25.94 4.68
N ARG A 134 9.87 -26.08 5.00
CA ARG A 134 9.20 -27.38 5.02
C ARG A 134 8.34 -27.56 3.77
N GLY A 135 8.79 -28.40 2.87
CA GLY A 135 8.09 -28.78 1.65
C GLY A 135 9.06 -29.25 0.57
N ASP A 136 8.53 -29.95 -0.43
CA ASP A 136 9.30 -30.46 -1.57
C ASP A 136 8.98 -29.73 -2.88
N ALA A 137 8.19 -28.65 -2.81
CA ALA A 137 7.70 -27.95 -4.00
C ALA A 137 8.84 -27.28 -4.80
N CYS A 138 9.85 -26.74 -4.13
CA CYS A 138 11.05 -26.24 -4.80
C CYS A 138 11.83 -27.36 -5.49
N ILE A 139 11.95 -28.54 -4.86
CA ILE A 139 12.63 -29.71 -5.43
C ILE A 139 11.90 -30.19 -6.69
N LYS A 140 10.58 -30.42 -6.60
CA LYS A 140 9.75 -30.86 -7.72
C LYS A 140 9.74 -29.87 -8.88
N PHE A 141 9.76 -28.57 -8.58
CA PHE A 141 9.84 -27.54 -9.61
C PHE A 141 11.20 -27.52 -10.29
N ARG A 142 12.29 -27.68 -9.54
CA ARG A 142 13.64 -27.80 -10.11
C ARG A 142 13.75 -29.01 -11.03
N GLU A 143 13.34 -30.20 -10.58
CA GLU A 143 13.32 -31.43 -11.38
C GLU A 143 12.48 -31.29 -12.67
N TYR A 144 11.43 -30.47 -12.63
CA TYR A 144 10.66 -30.15 -13.82
C TYR A 144 11.45 -29.28 -14.80
N VAL A 145 12.12 -28.23 -14.31
CA VAL A 145 12.95 -27.32 -15.12
C VAL A 145 14.13 -28.08 -15.73
N GLU A 146 14.80 -28.95 -14.98
CA GLU A 146 15.92 -29.78 -15.46
C GLU A 146 15.46 -30.71 -16.59
N ARG A 147 14.33 -31.41 -16.44
CA ARG A 147 13.76 -32.22 -17.53
C ARG A 147 13.39 -31.41 -18.77
N CYS A 148 12.99 -30.15 -18.60
CA CYS A 148 12.74 -29.26 -19.72
C CYS A 148 14.04 -28.86 -20.42
N TRP A 149 15.08 -28.60 -19.64
CA TRP A 149 16.41 -28.24 -20.14
C TRP A 149 17.04 -29.39 -20.95
N GLU A 150 17.01 -30.61 -20.43
CA GLU A 150 17.52 -31.80 -21.14
C GLU A 150 16.84 -32.00 -22.51
N LYS A 151 15.51 -31.81 -22.56
CA LYS A 151 14.74 -31.93 -23.82
C LYS A 151 15.06 -30.79 -24.79
N TYR A 152 15.27 -29.58 -24.27
CA TYR A 152 15.71 -28.45 -25.05
C TYR A 152 17.09 -28.70 -25.67
N GLU A 153 18.08 -29.11 -24.87
CA GLU A 153 19.42 -29.42 -25.37
C GLU A 153 19.44 -30.52 -26.43
N ALA A 154 18.60 -31.55 -26.27
CA ALA A 154 18.48 -32.62 -27.25
C ALA A 154 17.87 -32.17 -28.59
N THR A 155 17.00 -31.14 -28.57
CA THR A 155 16.26 -30.67 -29.76
C THR A 155 16.06 -29.13 -29.79
N PRO A 156 17.13 -28.33 -29.91
CA PRO A 156 17.06 -26.88 -29.65
C PRO A 156 16.14 -26.10 -30.61
N GLY A 157 15.93 -26.61 -31.83
CA GLY A 157 15.12 -25.96 -32.87
C GLY A 157 13.63 -26.29 -32.83
N ASP A 158 13.25 -27.43 -32.26
CA ASP A 158 11.88 -27.96 -32.28
C ASP A 158 11.23 -28.01 -30.89
N TYR A 159 12.02 -27.79 -29.84
CA TYR A 159 11.53 -27.87 -28.48
C TYR A 159 10.53 -26.74 -28.16
N LYS A 160 9.29 -27.13 -27.88
CA LYS A 160 8.25 -26.25 -27.34
C LYS A 160 8.14 -26.46 -25.83
N THR A 161 8.61 -25.49 -25.06
CA THR A 161 8.55 -25.53 -23.60
C THR A 161 7.09 -25.58 -23.13
N PRO A 162 6.71 -26.53 -22.26
CA PRO A 162 5.37 -26.52 -21.67
C PRO A 162 5.26 -25.38 -20.64
N TYR A 163 4.16 -24.64 -20.70
CA TYR A 163 3.85 -23.63 -19.68
C TYR A 163 3.53 -24.31 -18.34
N VAL A 164 4.21 -23.87 -17.27
CA VAL A 164 3.87 -24.28 -15.89
C VAL A 164 3.34 -23.10 -15.12
N ALA A 165 2.16 -23.30 -14.54
CA ALA A 165 1.58 -22.37 -13.59
C ALA A 165 1.87 -22.85 -12.16
N LEU A 166 2.56 -22.03 -11.38
CA LEU A 166 2.69 -22.21 -9.94
C LEU A 166 1.47 -21.59 -9.25
N ILE A 167 0.53 -22.43 -8.83
CA ILE A 167 -0.70 -22.00 -8.17
C ILE A 167 -0.53 -22.16 -6.65
N GLN A 168 -0.62 -21.06 -5.92
CA GLN A 168 -0.66 -21.06 -4.46
C GLN A 168 -1.56 -19.94 -3.95
N SER A 169 -2.31 -20.23 -2.90
CA SER A 169 -3.09 -19.27 -2.12
C SER A 169 -2.23 -18.09 -1.64
N SER A 170 -2.87 -16.92 -1.44
CA SER A 170 -2.18 -15.75 -0.88
C SER A 170 -1.60 -16.07 0.50
N GLY A 171 -0.36 -15.64 0.78
CA GLY A 171 0.31 -15.89 2.06
C GLY A 171 1.01 -17.25 2.23
N PHE A 172 0.86 -18.20 1.29
CA PHE A 172 1.43 -19.56 1.41
C PHE A 172 2.91 -19.70 1.03
N GLY A 173 3.66 -18.58 0.95
CA GLY A 173 5.12 -18.63 0.82
C GLY A 173 5.68 -18.72 -0.60
N LYS A 174 4.98 -18.19 -1.62
CA LYS A 174 5.48 -18.12 -3.02
C LYS A 174 6.88 -17.51 -3.13
N SER A 175 7.11 -16.38 -2.47
CA SER A 175 8.43 -15.73 -2.45
C SER A 175 9.50 -16.58 -1.79
N ARG A 176 9.14 -17.42 -0.82
CA ARG A 176 10.07 -18.35 -0.15
C ARG A 176 10.44 -19.50 -1.07
N LEU A 177 9.47 -20.07 -1.77
CA LEU A 177 9.73 -21.08 -2.80
C LEU A 177 10.72 -20.57 -3.85
N LEU A 178 10.55 -19.34 -4.36
CA LEU A 178 11.48 -18.75 -5.32
C LEU A 178 12.88 -18.52 -4.75
N ARG A 179 12.97 -18.10 -3.48
CA ARG A 179 14.27 -17.96 -2.80
C ARG A 179 14.97 -19.30 -2.65
N GLU A 180 14.28 -20.33 -2.17
CA GLU A 180 14.85 -21.67 -2.04
C GLU A 180 15.34 -22.19 -3.39
N LEU A 181 14.54 -22.03 -4.46
CA LEU A 181 14.96 -22.36 -5.82
C LEU A 181 16.23 -21.61 -6.26
N SER A 182 16.36 -20.33 -5.93
CA SER A 182 17.55 -19.55 -6.31
C SER A 182 18.82 -20.02 -5.62
N LEU A 183 18.74 -20.35 -4.31
CA LEU A 183 19.86 -20.89 -3.53
C LEU A 183 20.27 -22.30 -4.00
N MET A 184 19.33 -22.98 -4.63
CA MET A 184 19.45 -24.32 -5.13
C MET A 184 20.16 -24.40 -6.48
N THR A 185 20.06 -23.34 -7.30
CA THR A 185 20.59 -23.26 -8.67
C THR A 185 21.89 -22.45 -8.80
N SER A 186 22.39 -21.89 -7.70
CA SER A 186 23.67 -21.16 -7.60
C SER A 186 24.82 -22.08 -7.27
#